data_AF-A0A2N1SVB6-F1
#
_entry.id   AF-A0A2N1SVB6-F1
#
_cell.length_a   1.000
_cell.length_b   1.000
_cell.length_c   1.000
_cell.angle_alpha   90.00
_cell.angle_beta   90.00
_cell.angle_gamma   90.00
#
_symmetry.space_group_name_H-M   'P 1'
#
loop_
_entity.id
_entity.type
_entity.pdbx_description
1 polymer ?
#
loop_
_entity_poly.entity_id
_entity_poly.type
_entity_poly.pdbx_seq_one_letter_code
_entity_poly.pdbx_strand_id
1 'polypeptide(L)'
;MIVVGLLFLAYFSLIKDGYRKNINKIFAGFSVLVGFWILSNNISNDTRLSSEIALYSNYIVFASSYGASILLAQFIANLSGFRGLERLIRKFLPFEWMLCLVGATPLVVSSVQLQGSVYAVGFGPLIWLYALGLFFTVGQMIVGIVYGLRNSKGLKRKQVLSVSVGMLITIPLVVLLSFVIPALTGLFYVTEFGISPGVILVTCLYYSVVKYRLLDVRLAFVRLMAYLLSLLVFVLFYYILAYVISFLVFDNKAIFNISNSLSVVVALVLASFFRPIKKAFDKLSKMVFYKDNYDSADFFAILNQTATVTNNLRVLLANSAREIEEIIKIDKVFFVVFRDNGNFMISSNGKMMNCLDYNTASLTKQFELDRDYLIRKDNLSLDRLDHQTKRLLISHKLELIIPLTVSKKIVGILCLG
;
A
#
# COMPACT_ATOMS: atom_id res chain seq x y z
N MET A 1 3.24 -7.64 -17.74
CA MET A 1 3.61 -6.56 -16.79
C MET A 1 2.61 -6.40 -15.63
N ILE A 2 1.28 -6.38 -15.86
CA ILE A 2 0.26 -6.17 -14.81
C ILE A 2 0.37 -7.19 -13.66
N VAL A 3 0.41 -8.48 -14.00
CA VAL A 3 0.54 -9.58 -13.03
C VAL A 3 1.78 -9.41 -12.15
N VAL A 4 2.92 -9.12 -12.79
CA VAL A 4 4.20 -8.90 -12.11
C VAL A 4 4.10 -7.72 -11.14
N GLY A 5 3.55 -6.59 -11.57
CA GLY A 5 3.35 -5.42 -10.69
C GLY A 5 2.46 -5.69 -9.47
N LEU A 6 1.35 -6.40 -9.67
CA LEU A 6 0.43 -6.78 -8.59
C LEU A 6 1.04 -7.77 -7.60
N LEU A 7 1.67 -8.85 -8.09
CA LEU A 7 2.33 -9.83 -7.24
C LEU A 7 3.49 -9.22 -6.45
N PHE A 8 4.20 -8.25 -7.03
CA PHE A 8 5.22 -7.51 -6.29
C PHE A 8 4.60 -6.67 -5.16
N LEU A 9 3.54 -5.90 -5.44
CA LEU A 9 2.85 -5.13 -4.40
C LEU A 9 2.34 -6.05 -3.27
N ALA A 10 1.80 -7.22 -3.62
CA ALA A 10 1.35 -8.24 -2.68
C ALA A 10 2.49 -8.73 -1.79
N TYR A 11 3.61 -9.15 -2.38
CA TYR A 11 4.78 -9.62 -1.64
C TYR A 11 5.27 -8.55 -0.66
N PHE A 12 5.43 -7.30 -1.11
CA PHE A 12 5.87 -6.22 -0.23
C PHE A 12 4.88 -5.92 0.89
N SER A 13 3.57 -5.95 0.61
CA SER A 13 2.53 -5.77 1.62
C SER A 13 2.66 -6.75 2.79
N LEU A 14 3.27 -7.92 2.58
CA LEU A 14 3.38 -8.96 3.62
C LEU A 14 4.70 -8.90 4.42
N ILE A 15 5.73 -8.22 3.93
CA ILE A 15 7.05 -8.14 4.59
C ILE A 15 7.01 -7.15 5.78
N LYS A 16 8.01 -7.19 6.68
CA LYS A 16 8.16 -6.31 7.87
C LYS A 16 6.87 -6.26 8.72
N ASP A 17 6.40 -7.42 9.15
CA ASP A 17 5.16 -7.58 9.94
C ASP A 17 3.87 -7.13 9.24
N GLY A 18 3.93 -6.77 7.95
CA GLY A 18 2.77 -6.49 7.13
C GLY A 18 1.80 -7.69 7.04
N TYR A 19 2.32 -8.93 7.10
CA TYR A 19 1.51 -10.13 7.21
C TYR A 19 0.60 -10.17 8.45
N ARG A 20 0.85 -9.36 9.49
CA ARG A 20 -0.05 -9.28 10.66
C ARG A 20 -1.28 -8.41 10.37
N LYS A 21 -1.23 -7.51 9.39
CA LYS A 21 -2.33 -6.62 9.02
C LYS A 21 -3.29 -7.34 8.07
N ASN A 22 -4.56 -7.44 8.46
CA ASN A 22 -5.57 -8.15 7.66
C ASN A 22 -5.75 -7.55 6.25
N ILE A 23 -5.70 -6.22 6.13
CA ILE A 23 -5.81 -5.51 4.84
C ILE A 23 -4.71 -5.92 3.85
N ASN A 24 -3.50 -6.20 4.33
CA ASN A 24 -2.38 -6.62 3.48
C ASN A 24 -2.57 -8.07 3.02
N LYS A 25 -3.08 -8.97 3.87
CA LYS A 25 -3.42 -10.35 3.47
C LYS A 25 -4.49 -10.38 2.39
N ILE A 26 -5.54 -9.59 2.56
CA ILE A 26 -6.64 -9.49 1.59
C ILE A 26 -6.12 -8.98 0.24
N PHE A 27 -5.33 -7.89 0.26
CA PHE A 27 -4.73 -7.34 -0.95
C PHE A 27 -3.78 -8.33 -1.65
N ALA A 28 -2.99 -9.08 -0.89
CA ALA A 28 -2.09 -10.08 -1.43
C ALA A 28 -2.84 -11.25 -2.08
N GLY A 29 -3.87 -11.78 -1.42
CA GLY A 29 -4.74 -12.81 -1.99
C GLY A 29 -5.44 -12.32 -3.26
N PHE A 30 -5.97 -11.08 -3.24
CA PHE A 30 -6.57 -10.45 -4.41
C PHE A 30 -5.60 -10.41 -5.59
N SER A 31 -4.37 -9.97 -5.35
CA SER A 31 -3.35 -9.87 -6.39
C SER A 31 -2.96 -11.22 -6.99
N VAL A 32 -2.92 -12.27 -6.16
CA VAL A 32 -2.65 -13.64 -6.61
C VAL A 32 -3.79 -14.18 -7.48
N LEU A 33 -5.04 -13.99 -7.06
CA LEU A 33 -6.20 -14.42 -7.84
C LEU A 33 -6.34 -13.66 -9.16
N VAL A 34 -6.08 -12.35 -9.18
CA VAL A 34 -6.00 -11.59 -10.44
C VAL A 34 -4.86 -12.11 -11.33
N GLY A 35 -3.74 -12.52 -10.74
CA GLY A 35 -2.64 -13.16 -11.46
C GLY A 35 -3.07 -14.46 -12.15
N PHE A 36 -3.72 -15.36 -11.42
CA PHE A 36 -4.29 -16.58 -11.97
C PHE A 36 -5.33 -16.29 -13.06
N TRP A 37 -6.22 -15.33 -12.82
CA TRP A 37 -7.24 -14.92 -13.77
C TRP A 37 -6.64 -14.44 -15.09
N ILE A 38 -5.64 -13.55 -15.06
CA ILE A 38 -5.00 -13.05 -16.27
C ILE A 38 -4.32 -14.20 -17.04
N LEU A 39 -3.60 -15.08 -16.33
CA LEU A 39 -2.90 -16.20 -16.96
C LEU A 39 -3.89 -17.18 -17.61
N SER A 40 -4.90 -17.62 -16.87
CA SER A 40 -5.90 -18.56 -17.39
C SER A 40 -6.75 -17.95 -18.50
N ASN A 41 -7.03 -16.64 -18.46
CA ASN A 41 -7.77 -15.96 -19.52
C ASN A 41 -6.96 -15.88 -20.82
N ASN A 42 -5.64 -15.70 -20.75
CA ASN A 42 -4.80 -15.76 -21.95
C ASN A 42 -4.76 -17.16 -22.55
N ILE A 43 -4.63 -18.20 -21.72
CA ILE A 43 -4.64 -19.60 -22.18
C ILE A 43 -6.01 -19.97 -22.77
N SER A 44 -7.10 -19.54 -22.12
CA SER A 44 -8.48 -19.77 -22.57
C SER A 44 -8.76 -19.18 -23.96
N ASN A 45 -8.11 -18.08 -24.32
CA ASN A 45 -8.36 -17.39 -25.58
C ASN A 45 -7.39 -17.80 -26.70
N ASP A 46 -6.40 -18.66 -26.44
CA ASP A 46 -5.46 -19.12 -27.47
C ASP A 46 -6.09 -20.24 -28.30
N THR A 47 -6.54 -19.89 -29.51
CA THR A 47 -7.18 -20.79 -30.48
C THR A 47 -6.27 -21.88 -31.03
N ARG A 48 -4.97 -21.83 -30.74
CA ARG A 48 -4.01 -22.88 -31.10
C ARG A 48 -4.04 -24.07 -30.12
N LEU A 49 -4.64 -23.90 -28.94
CA LEU A 49 -4.76 -24.93 -27.93
C LEU A 49 -6.01 -25.78 -28.15
N SER A 50 -6.08 -26.96 -27.53
CA SER A 50 -7.28 -27.80 -27.63
C SER A 50 -8.46 -27.18 -26.90
N SER A 51 -9.68 -27.46 -27.36
CA SER A 51 -10.92 -26.97 -26.72
C SER A 51 -11.06 -27.45 -25.27
N GLU A 52 -10.47 -28.60 -24.91
CA GLU A 52 -10.41 -29.08 -23.53
C GLU A 52 -9.53 -28.19 -22.65
N ILE A 53 -8.34 -27.80 -23.13
CA ILE A 53 -7.46 -26.86 -22.41
C ILE A 53 -8.16 -25.52 -22.23
N ALA A 54 -8.89 -25.04 -23.25
CA ALA A 54 -9.68 -23.82 -23.16
C ALA A 54 -10.80 -23.94 -22.10
N LEU A 55 -11.50 -25.09 -22.04
CA LEU A 55 -12.55 -25.35 -21.06
C LEU A 55 -12.01 -25.35 -19.62
N TYR A 56 -10.95 -26.10 -19.34
CA TYR A 56 -10.33 -26.11 -18.01
C TYR A 56 -9.74 -24.75 -17.62
N SER A 57 -9.20 -24.01 -18.59
CA SER A 57 -8.74 -22.65 -18.37
C SER A 57 -9.91 -21.73 -17.98
N ASN A 58 -11.07 -21.89 -18.60
CA ASN A 58 -12.28 -21.14 -18.21
C ASN A 58 -12.74 -21.46 -16.78
N TYR A 59 -12.63 -22.70 -16.29
CA TYR A 59 -12.92 -23.00 -14.88
C TYR A 59 -12.06 -22.16 -13.93
N ILE A 60 -10.78 -22.00 -14.26
CA ILE A 60 -9.87 -21.16 -13.48
C ILE A 60 -10.26 -19.68 -13.65
N VAL A 61 -10.62 -19.22 -14.86
CA VAL A 61 -11.06 -17.84 -15.11
C VAL A 61 -12.26 -17.47 -14.23
N PHE A 62 -13.32 -18.27 -14.22
CA PHE A 62 -14.53 -17.97 -13.46
C PHE A 62 -14.26 -18.03 -11.94
N ALA A 63 -13.57 -19.07 -11.45
CA ALA A 63 -13.25 -19.17 -10.03
C ALA A 63 -12.32 -18.04 -9.55
N SER A 64 -11.23 -17.76 -10.27
CA SER A 64 -10.27 -16.73 -9.86
C SER A 64 -10.84 -15.31 -9.96
N SER A 65 -11.68 -15.01 -10.95
CA SER A 65 -12.36 -13.70 -11.05
C SER A 65 -13.36 -13.48 -9.92
N TYR A 66 -14.17 -14.49 -9.58
CA TYR A 66 -15.10 -14.40 -8.45
C TYR A 66 -14.34 -14.30 -7.12
N GLY A 67 -13.32 -15.13 -6.91
CA GLY A 67 -12.50 -15.04 -5.70
C GLY A 67 -11.80 -13.67 -5.56
N ALA A 68 -11.33 -13.11 -6.67
CA ALA A 68 -10.77 -11.76 -6.68
C ALA A 68 -11.83 -10.69 -6.33
N SER A 69 -13.08 -10.82 -6.80
CA SER A 69 -14.15 -9.88 -6.45
C SER A 69 -14.53 -9.93 -4.97
N ILE A 70 -14.58 -11.12 -4.36
CA ILE A 70 -14.78 -11.29 -2.91
C ILE A 70 -13.68 -10.55 -2.13
N LEU A 71 -12.41 -10.80 -2.47
CA LEU A 71 -11.29 -10.17 -1.77
C LEU A 71 -11.25 -8.65 -1.98
N LEU A 72 -11.64 -8.18 -3.17
CA LEU A 72 -11.76 -6.76 -3.44
C LEU A 72 -12.89 -6.11 -2.61
N ALA A 73 -14.04 -6.78 -2.47
CA ALA A 73 -15.12 -6.32 -1.62
C ALA A 73 -14.70 -6.23 -0.14
N GLN A 74 -13.99 -7.25 0.37
CA GLN A 74 -13.40 -7.22 1.70
C GLN A 74 -12.39 -6.08 1.87
N PHE A 75 -11.55 -5.84 0.86
CA PHE A 75 -10.57 -4.77 0.85
C PHE A 75 -11.25 -3.40 0.97
N ILE A 76 -12.28 -3.14 0.15
CA ILE A 76 -13.06 -1.90 0.19
C ILE A 76 -13.78 -1.75 1.53
N ALA A 77 -14.40 -2.81 2.06
CA ALA A 77 -15.09 -2.75 3.33
C ALA A 77 -14.14 -2.34 4.46
N ASN A 78 -12.93 -2.93 4.49
CA ASN A 78 -11.91 -2.57 5.47
C ASN A 78 -11.42 -1.13 5.29
N LEU A 79 -11.20 -0.71 4.03
CA LEU A 79 -10.79 0.65 3.70
C LEU A 79 -11.86 1.68 4.06
N SER A 80 -13.15 1.36 3.90
CA SER A 80 -14.27 2.24 4.25
C SER A 80 -14.43 2.42 5.76
N GLY A 81 -13.98 1.44 6.56
CA GLY A 81 -14.20 1.40 8.01
C GLY A 81 -15.63 1.09 8.43
N PHE A 82 -16.50 0.67 7.50
CA PHE A 82 -17.90 0.37 7.81
C PHE A 82 -18.05 -1.02 8.45
N ARG A 83 -18.03 -1.07 9.79
CA ARG A 83 -18.18 -2.32 10.58
C ARG A 83 -19.46 -3.11 10.28
N GLY A 84 -20.53 -2.45 9.81
CA GLY A 84 -21.77 -3.11 9.39
C GLY A 84 -21.56 -3.96 8.15
N LEU A 85 -20.92 -3.39 7.12
CA LEU A 85 -20.57 -4.09 5.89
C LEU A 85 -19.56 -5.21 6.13
N GLU A 86 -18.53 -4.99 6.97
CA GLU A 86 -17.58 -6.06 7.32
C GLU A 86 -18.27 -7.27 7.96
N ARG A 87 -19.27 -7.04 8.83
CA ARG A 87 -20.07 -8.12 9.44
C ARG A 87 -20.94 -8.82 8.41
N LEU A 88 -21.58 -8.07 7.51
CA LEU A 88 -22.39 -8.62 6.43
C LEU A 88 -21.55 -9.54 5.53
N ILE A 89 -20.41 -9.04 5.04
CA ILE A 89 -19.49 -9.81 4.19
C ILE A 89 -19.04 -11.08 4.92
N ARG A 90 -18.60 -10.97 6.19
CA ARG A 90 -18.17 -12.15 6.95
C ARG A 90 -19.27 -13.19 7.14
N LYS A 91 -20.54 -12.77 7.26
CA LYS A 91 -21.68 -13.68 7.39
C LYS A 91 -21.92 -14.48 6.10
N PHE A 92 -21.80 -13.83 4.94
CA PHE A 92 -22.04 -14.46 3.63
C PHE A 92 -20.79 -15.06 2.99
N LEU A 93 -19.61 -14.83 3.57
CA LEU A 93 -18.32 -15.28 3.06
C LEU A 93 -18.27 -16.79 2.72
N PRO A 94 -18.77 -17.72 3.57
CA PRO A 94 -18.73 -19.14 3.22
C PRO A 94 -19.54 -19.47 1.97
N PHE A 95 -20.69 -18.81 1.81
CA PHE A 95 -21.57 -18.98 0.65
C PHE A 95 -20.93 -18.40 -0.61
N GLU A 96 -20.30 -17.23 -0.53
CA GLU A 96 -19.59 -16.63 -1.68
C GLU A 96 -18.39 -17.49 -2.12
N TRP A 97 -17.62 -18.06 -1.19
CA TRP A 97 -16.55 -18.99 -1.55
C TRP A 97 -17.07 -20.32 -2.12
N MET A 98 -18.21 -20.81 -1.64
CA MET A 98 -18.88 -21.95 -2.26
C MET A 98 -19.25 -21.65 -3.71
N LEU A 99 -19.82 -20.47 -4.00
CA LEU A 99 -20.11 -20.04 -5.38
C LEU A 99 -18.85 -19.87 -6.24
N CYS A 100 -17.76 -19.36 -5.65
CA CYS A 100 -16.46 -19.30 -6.28
C CYS A 100 -15.96 -20.69 -6.72
N LEU A 101 -16.10 -21.70 -5.86
CA LEU A 101 -15.73 -23.09 -6.19
C LEU A 101 -16.65 -23.70 -7.25
N VAL A 102 -17.96 -23.40 -7.19
CA VAL A 102 -18.92 -23.80 -8.24
C VAL A 102 -18.56 -23.18 -9.59
N GLY A 103 -17.97 -21.98 -9.61
CA GLY A 103 -17.40 -21.35 -10.81
C GLY A 103 -16.33 -22.18 -11.52
N ALA A 104 -15.65 -23.09 -10.82
CA ALA A 104 -14.65 -24.00 -11.38
C ALA A 104 -15.24 -25.30 -11.94
N THR A 105 -16.56 -25.37 -12.18
CA THR A 105 -17.26 -26.62 -12.53
C THR A 105 -18.11 -26.49 -13.79
N PRO A 106 -18.50 -27.63 -14.41
CA PRO A 106 -19.44 -27.66 -15.53
C PRO A 106 -20.80 -27.01 -15.24
N LEU A 107 -21.14 -26.80 -13.97
CA LEU A 107 -22.39 -26.18 -13.56
C LEU A 107 -22.46 -24.70 -13.94
N VAL A 108 -21.32 -24.03 -14.11
CA VAL A 108 -21.24 -22.61 -14.55
C VAL A 108 -20.76 -22.51 -15.99
N VAL A 109 -19.74 -23.30 -16.36
CA VAL A 109 -19.14 -23.32 -17.70
C VAL A 109 -19.34 -24.74 -18.28
N SER A 110 -20.40 -24.95 -19.06
CA SER A 110 -20.76 -26.29 -19.54
C SER A 110 -19.94 -26.74 -20.74
N SER A 111 -19.57 -25.81 -21.62
CA SER A 111 -18.84 -26.11 -22.85
C SER A 111 -18.09 -24.87 -23.35
N VAL A 112 -17.19 -25.07 -24.31
CA VAL A 112 -16.52 -23.98 -25.03
C VAL A 112 -16.60 -24.28 -26.52
N GLN A 113 -17.07 -23.32 -27.31
CA GLN A 113 -17.23 -23.44 -28.76
C GLN A 113 -16.39 -22.36 -29.45
N LEU A 114 -15.70 -22.73 -30.52
CA LEU A 114 -14.93 -21.75 -31.30
C LEU A 114 -15.91 -20.90 -32.14
N GLN A 115 -15.98 -19.61 -31.84
CA GLN A 115 -16.82 -18.65 -32.55
C GLN A 115 -15.93 -17.59 -33.20
N GLY A 116 -15.52 -17.85 -34.45
CA GLY A 116 -14.58 -16.99 -35.16
C GLY A 116 -13.16 -17.11 -34.58
N SER A 117 -12.60 -16.00 -34.10
CA SER A 117 -11.26 -15.96 -33.50
C SER A 117 -11.25 -16.16 -31.98
N VAL A 118 -12.40 -16.41 -31.35
CA VAL A 118 -12.53 -16.48 -29.89
C VAL A 118 -13.31 -17.73 -29.48
N TYR A 119 -12.93 -18.28 -28.33
CA TYR A 119 -13.68 -19.33 -27.67
C TYR A 119 -14.88 -18.75 -26.92
N ALA A 120 -16.09 -19.01 -27.41
CA ALA A 120 -17.33 -18.66 -26.75
C ALA A 120 -17.67 -19.69 -25.65
N VAL A 121 -17.99 -19.20 -24.45
CA VAL A 121 -18.34 -20.05 -23.31
C VAL A 121 -19.82 -20.41 -23.36
N GLY A 122 -20.11 -21.71 -23.37
CA GLY A 122 -21.43 -22.24 -23.09
C GLY A 122 -21.68 -22.26 -21.59
N PHE A 123 -22.77 -21.63 -21.16
CA PHE A 123 -23.11 -21.53 -19.74
C PHE A 123 -23.84 -22.78 -19.23
N GLY A 124 -23.56 -23.15 -17.98
CA GLY A 124 -24.23 -24.23 -17.28
C GLY A 124 -25.47 -23.77 -16.49
N PRO A 125 -26.21 -24.70 -15.86
CA PRO A 125 -27.48 -24.40 -15.20
C PRO A 125 -27.37 -23.46 -13.99
N LEU A 126 -26.21 -23.40 -13.32
CA LEU A 126 -26.00 -22.54 -12.14
C LEU A 126 -25.45 -21.15 -12.48
N ILE A 127 -25.38 -20.76 -13.75
CA ILE A 127 -24.85 -19.44 -14.16
C ILE A 127 -25.63 -18.27 -13.53
N TRP A 128 -26.95 -18.39 -13.41
CA TRP A 128 -27.78 -17.33 -12.83
C TRP A 128 -27.52 -17.15 -11.33
N LEU A 129 -27.31 -18.25 -10.60
CA LEU A 129 -26.94 -18.20 -9.19
C LEU A 129 -25.55 -17.58 -9.01
N TYR A 130 -24.60 -17.95 -9.86
CA TYR A 130 -23.27 -17.34 -9.91
C TYR A 130 -23.35 -15.83 -10.20
N ALA A 131 -24.16 -15.42 -11.19
CA ALA A 131 -24.35 -14.01 -11.54
C ALA A 131 -24.99 -13.21 -10.41
N LEU A 132 -26.01 -13.74 -9.73
CA LEU A 132 -26.62 -13.11 -8.55
C LEU A 132 -25.61 -12.91 -7.42
N GLY A 133 -24.75 -13.90 -7.19
CA GLY A 133 -23.64 -13.79 -6.25
C GLY A 133 -22.66 -12.67 -6.64
N LEU A 134 -22.29 -12.56 -7.92
CA LEU A 134 -21.46 -11.46 -8.40
C LEU A 134 -22.14 -10.10 -8.18
N PHE A 135 -23.42 -9.94 -8.54
CA PHE A 135 -24.14 -8.69 -8.30
C PHE A 135 -24.21 -8.35 -6.81
N PHE A 136 -24.36 -9.35 -5.94
CA PHE A 136 -24.30 -9.16 -4.50
C PHE A 136 -22.93 -8.64 -4.04
N THR A 137 -21.82 -9.22 -4.51
CA THR A 137 -20.46 -8.71 -4.21
C THR A 137 -20.22 -7.29 -4.75
N VAL A 138 -20.75 -6.97 -5.94
CA VAL A 138 -20.69 -5.62 -6.50
C VAL A 138 -21.49 -4.64 -5.65
N GLY A 139 -22.67 -5.02 -5.17
CA GLY A 139 -23.47 -4.23 -4.23
C GLY A 139 -22.71 -3.90 -2.95
N GLN A 140 -21.99 -4.87 -2.37
CA GLN A 140 -21.12 -4.64 -1.22
C GLN A 140 -20.02 -3.61 -1.52
N MET A 141 -19.38 -3.71 -2.69
CA MET A 141 -18.35 -2.75 -3.11
C MET A 141 -18.93 -1.33 -3.24
N ILE A 142 -20.09 -1.17 -3.88
CA ILE A 142 -20.77 0.12 -4.03
C ILE A 142 -21.10 0.71 -2.66
N VAL A 143 -21.70 -0.07 -1.76
CA VAL A 143 -22.03 0.37 -0.39
C VAL A 143 -20.76 0.81 0.35
N GLY A 144 -19.68 0.03 0.26
CA GLY A 144 -18.40 0.34 0.89
C GLY A 144 -17.77 1.63 0.36
N ILE A 145 -17.78 1.82 -0.96
CA ILE A 145 -17.30 3.06 -1.61
C ILE A 145 -18.14 4.26 -1.18
N VAL A 146 -19.47 4.18 -1.31
CA VAL A 146 -20.38 5.29 -0.98
C VAL A 146 -20.24 5.69 0.49
N TYR A 147 -20.23 4.69 1.39
CA TYR A 147 -20.02 4.95 2.81
C TYR A 147 -18.63 5.54 3.07
N GLY A 148 -17.59 4.95 2.48
CA GLY A 148 -16.20 5.38 2.64
C GLY A 148 -15.99 6.82 2.18
N LEU A 149 -16.55 7.22 1.04
CA LEU A 149 -16.46 8.58 0.49
C LEU A 149 -17.25 9.60 1.33
N ARG A 150 -18.38 9.21 1.92
CA ARG A 150 -19.19 10.11 2.75
C ARG A 150 -18.60 10.32 4.14
N ASN A 151 -18.09 9.26 4.77
CA ASN A 151 -17.73 9.28 6.20
C ASN A 151 -16.23 9.41 6.47
N SER A 152 -15.36 9.11 5.51
CA SER A 152 -13.90 9.23 5.72
C SER A 152 -13.44 10.68 5.65
N LYS A 153 -12.45 11.03 6.48
CA LYS A 153 -11.78 12.34 6.50
C LYS A 153 -10.26 12.19 6.28
N GLY A 154 -9.60 13.30 5.92
CA GLY A 154 -8.14 13.38 5.80
C GLY A 154 -7.54 12.36 4.83
N LEU A 155 -6.48 11.68 5.27
CA LEU A 155 -5.74 10.69 4.47
C LEU A 155 -6.61 9.51 4.02
N LYS A 156 -7.49 9.02 4.89
CA LYS A 156 -8.37 7.88 4.61
C LYS A 156 -9.35 8.18 3.47
N ARG A 157 -9.88 9.40 3.40
CA ARG A 157 -10.73 9.83 2.27
C ARG A 157 -9.96 9.80 0.95
N LYS A 158 -8.70 10.27 0.94
CA LYS A 158 -7.86 10.26 -0.26
C LYS A 158 -7.55 8.84 -0.74
N GLN A 159 -7.36 7.91 0.18
CA GLN A 159 -7.20 6.48 -0.12
C GLN A 159 -8.46 5.89 -0.78
N VAL A 160 -9.63 6.07 -0.15
CA VAL A 160 -10.91 5.59 -0.69
C VAL A 160 -11.15 6.20 -2.07
N LEU A 161 -11.04 7.53 -2.19
CA LEU A 161 -11.29 8.25 -3.45
C LEU A 161 -10.41 7.75 -4.59
N SER A 162 -9.12 7.56 -4.35
CA SER A 162 -8.21 7.09 -5.39
C SER A 162 -8.55 5.68 -5.88
N VAL A 163 -8.93 4.77 -4.98
CA VAL A 163 -9.38 3.43 -5.34
C VAL A 163 -10.73 3.48 -6.08
N SER A 164 -11.66 4.30 -5.59
CA SER A 164 -12.99 4.48 -6.20
C SER A 164 -12.90 5.05 -7.62
N VAL A 165 -12.04 6.04 -7.86
CA VAL A 165 -11.81 6.60 -9.21
C VAL A 165 -11.28 5.52 -10.14
N GLY A 166 -10.30 4.72 -9.68
CA GLY A 166 -9.77 3.59 -10.46
C GLY A 166 -10.86 2.61 -10.86
N MET A 167 -11.75 2.25 -9.93
CA MET A 167 -12.87 1.34 -10.22
C MET A 167 -13.92 1.95 -11.14
N LEU A 168 -14.30 3.21 -10.90
CA LEU A 168 -15.32 3.91 -11.68
C LEU A 168 -14.92 4.09 -13.14
N ILE A 169 -13.62 4.16 -13.43
CA ILE A 169 -13.10 4.20 -14.81
C ILE A 169 -12.95 2.78 -15.37
N THR A 170 -12.37 1.86 -14.59
CA THR A 170 -12.01 0.51 -15.07
C THR A 170 -13.25 -0.34 -15.36
N ILE A 171 -14.24 -0.38 -14.46
CA ILE A 171 -15.39 -1.28 -14.59
C ILE A 171 -16.19 -0.98 -15.86
N PRO A 172 -16.60 0.28 -16.14
CA PRO A 172 -17.33 0.59 -17.37
C PRO A 172 -16.52 0.26 -18.63
N LEU A 173 -15.21 0.52 -18.64
CA LEU A 173 -14.36 0.19 -19.79
C LEU A 173 -14.28 -1.32 -20.02
N VAL A 174 -14.13 -2.12 -18.96
CA VAL A 174 -14.16 -3.60 -19.07
C VAL A 174 -15.52 -4.05 -19.62
N VAL A 175 -16.63 -3.51 -19.10
CA VAL A 175 -17.98 -3.87 -19.58
C VAL A 175 -18.16 -3.47 -21.06
N LEU A 176 -17.68 -2.30 -21.44
CA LEU A 176 -17.77 -1.81 -22.81
C LEU A 176 -16.99 -2.69 -23.81
N LEU A 177 -15.73 -2.98 -23.51
CA LEU A 177 -14.84 -3.74 -24.40
C LEU A 177 -15.17 -5.23 -24.41
N SER A 178 -15.55 -5.81 -23.27
CA SER A 178 -15.79 -7.25 -23.17
C SER A 178 -17.21 -7.67 -23.53
N PHE A 179 -18.20 -6.78 -23.44
CA PHE A 179 -19.61 -7.15 -23.63
C PHE A 179 -20.35 -6.22 -24.59
N VAL A 180 -20.38 -4.90 -24.35
CA VAL A 180 -21.25 -3.98 -25.09
C VAL A 180 -20.84 -3.86 -26.56
N ILE A 181 -19.56 -3.64 -26.85
CA ILE A 181 -19.08 -3.49 -28.23
C ILE A 181 -19.25 -4.79 -29.02
N PRO A 182 -18.80 -5.96 -28.54
CA PRO A 182 -19.02 -7.23 -29.24
C PRO A 182 -20.50 -7.52 -29.48
N ALA A 183 -21.37 -7.25 -28.51
CA ALA A 183 -22.81 -7.51 -28.64
C ALA A 183 -23.50 -6.60 -29.66
N LEU A 184 -23.12 -5.32 -29.76
CA LEU A 184 -23.73 -4.37 -30.68
C LEU A 184 -23.15 -4.41 -32.09
N THR A 185 -21.85 -4.70 -32.22
CA THR A 185 -21.10 -4.58 -33.49
C THR A 185 -20.71 -5.92 -34.10
N GLY A 186 -20.80 -7.02 -33.34
CA GLY A 186 -20.27 -8.32 -33.75
C GLY A 186 -18.75 -8.41 -33.78
N LEU A 187 -18.03 -7.37 -33.35
CA LEU A 187 -16.56 -7.31 -33.39
C LEU A 187 -15.96 -8.03 -32.17
N PHE A 188 -15.88 -9.36 -32.23
CA PHE A 188 -15.37 -10.18 -31.13
C PHE A 188 -13.88 -9.98 -30.84
N TYR A 189 -13.06 -9.50 -31.79
CA TYR A 189 -11.64 -9.21 -31.54
C TYR A 189 -11.43 -8.13 -30.45
N VAL A 190 -12.44 -7.28 -30.20
CA VAL A 190 -12.38 -6.24 -29.15
C VAL A 190 -12.33 -6.86 -27.75
N THR A 191 -12.84 -8.09 -27.58
CA THR A 191 -12.82 -8.81 -26.30
C THR A 191 -11.39 -9.12 -25.83
N GLU A 192 -10.43 -9.24 -26.74
CA GLU A 192 -9.00 -9.42 -26.41
C GLU A 192 -8.45 -8.23 -25.61
N PHE A 193 -8.97 -7.02 -25.89
CA PHE A 193 -8.61 -5.80 -25.17
C PHE A 193 -9.39 -5.60 -23.87
N GLY A 194 -10.36 -6.46 -23.55
CA GLY A 194 -11.22 -6.37 -22.36
C GLY A 194 -10.46 -6.34 -21.03
N ILE A 195 -9.25 -6.89 -20.97
CA ILE A 195 -8.38 -6.91 -19.78
C ILE A 195 -7.57 -5.62 -19.64
N SER A 196 -7.31 -4.91 -20.75
CA SER A 196 -6.43 -3.73 -20.79
C SER A 196 -6.83 -2.60 -19.82
N PRO A 197 -8.13 -2.30 -19.56
CA PRO A 197 -8.49 -1.26 -18.60
C PRO A 197 -8.07 -1.59 -17.17
N GLY A 198 -7.80 -2.87 -16.85
CA GLY A 198 -7.30 -3.29 -15.54
C GLY A 198 -5.99 -2.58 -15.14
N VAL A 199 -5.19 -2.13 -16.11
CA VAL A 199 -3.99 -1.30 -15.87
C VAL A 199 -4.34 -0.04 -15.08
N ILE A 200 -5.50 0.56 -15.33
CA ILE A 200 -5.95 1.80 -14.67
C ILE A 200 -6.18 1.52 -13.18
N LEU A 201 -6.92 0.48 -12.84
CA LEU A 201 -7.15 0.08 -11.45
C LEU A 201 -5.84 -0.22 -10.72
N VAL A 202 -4.94 -0.97 -11.35
CA VAL A 202 -3.62 -1.29 -10.76
C VAL A 202 -2.80 -0.03 -10.55
N THR A 203 -2.82 0.91 -11.50
CA THR A 203 -2.11 2.19 -11.39
C THR A 203 -2.69 3.06 -10.27
N CYS A 204 -4.02 3.10 -10.12
CA CYS A 204 -4.68 3.80 -9.03
C CYS A 204 -4.37 3.18 -7.65
N LEU A 205 -4.35 1.85 -7.55
CA LEU A 205 -3.93 1.13 -6.34
C LEU A 205 -2.47 1.44 -6.01
N TYR A 206 -1.59 1.38 -7.01
CA TYR A 206 -0.18 1.72 -6.89
C TYR A 206 0.01 3.15 -6.39
N TYR A 207 -0.66 4.12 -7.03
CA TYR A 207 -0.63 5.52 -6.62
C TYR A 207 -1.10 5.69 -5.17
N SER A 208 -2.15 4.97 -4.76
CA SER A 208 -2.66 5.00 -3.39
C SER A 208 -1.68 4.45 -2.36
N VAL A 209 -0.97 3.36 -2.69
CA VAL A 209 0.07 2.78 -1.85
C VAL A 209 1.22 3.76 -1.65
N VAL A 210 1.71 4.37 -2.74
CA VAL A 210 2.87 5.27 -2.71
C VAL A 210 2.55 6.62 -2.09
N LYS A 211 1.49 7.29 -2.56
CA LYS A 211 1.15 8.66 -2.16
C LYS A 211 0.38 8.72 -0.85
N TYR A 212 -0.55 7.79 -0.64
CA TYR A 212 -1.46 7.81 0.50
C TYR A 212 -1.16 6.75 1.57
N ARG A 213 -0.04 6.03 1.46
CA ARG A 213 0.43 5.04 2.45
C ARG A 213 -0.59 3.94 2.74
N LEU A 214 -1.36 3.52 1.73
CA LEU A 214 -2.48 2.57 1.85
C LEU A 214 -2.12 1.27 2.61
N LEU A 215 -0.92 0.72 2.36
CA LEU A 215 -0.47 -0.56 2.91
C LEU A 215 0.75 -0.43 3.84
N ASP A 216 1.18 0.81 4.14
CA ASP A 216 2.35 1.10 4.98
C ASP A 216 3.68 0.46 4.49
N VAL A 217 3.80 0.25 3.17
CA VAL A 217 4.97 -0.41 2.55
C VAL A 217 5.88 0.53 1.75
N ARG A 218 5.65 1.84 1.83
CA ARG A 218 6.39 2.85 1.05
C ARG A 218 7.90 2.63 1.09
N LEU A 219 8.46 2.31 2.25
CA LEU A 219 9.90 2.09 2.43
C LEU A 219 10.45 0.88 1.67
N ALA A 220 9.74 -0.26 1.75
CA ALA A 220 10.17 -1.46 1.06
C ALA A 220 9.96 -1.32 -0.45
N PHE A 221 8.86 -0.69 -0.84
CA PHE A 221 8.48 -0.42 -2.21
C PHE A 221 9.46 0.53 -2.92
N VAL A 222 9.81 1.66 -2.30
CA VAL A 222 10.74 2.65 -2.89
C VAL A 222 12.13 2.03 -3.07
N ARG A 223 12.61 1.25 -2.09
CA ARG A 223 13.90 0.55 -2.20
C ARG A 223 13.93 -0.42 -3.40
N LEU A 224 12.82 -1.09 -3.68
CA LEU A 224 12.73 -1.97 -4.85
C LEU A 224 12.58 -1.19 -6.16
N MET A 225 11.80 -0.10 -6.20
CA MET A 225 11.75 0.75 -7.41
C MET A 225 13.11 1.35 -7.75
N ALA A 226 13.89 1.77 -6.75
CA ALA A 226 15.27 2.18 -6.94
C ALA A 226 16.11 1.04 -7.56
N TYR A 227 15.95 -0.18 -7.05
CA TYR A 227 16.64 -1.36 -7.56
C TYR A 227 16.24 -1.71 -9.00
N LEU A 228 14.94 -1.71 -9.32
CA LEU A 228 14.43 -2.02 -10.66
C LEU A 228 14.80 -0.94 -11.68
N LEU A 229 14.72 0.36 -11.32
CA LEU A 229 15.20 1.43 -12.20
C LEU A 229 16.72 1.31 -12.40
N SER A 230 17.48 1.05 -11.33
CA SER A 230 18.92 0.84 -11.43
C SER A 230 19.25 -0.35 -12.34
N LEU A 231 18.48 -1.43 -12.25
CA LEU A 231 18.66 -2.62 -13.08
C LEU A 231 18.25 -2.34 -14.53
N LEU A 232 17.16 -1.60 -14.77
CA LEU A 232 16.73 -1.20 -16.11
C LEU A 232 17.78 -0.31 -16.78
N VAL A 233 18.30 0.69 -16.07
CA VAL A 233 19.39 1.53 -16.59
C VAL A 233 20.64 0.70 -16.84
N PHE A 234 20.94 -0.28 -15.98
CA PHE A 234 22.04 -1.20 -16.19
C PHE A 234 21.86 -2.07 -17.46
N VAL A 235 20.66 -2.59 -17.70
CA VAL A 235 20.33 -3.36 -18.91
C VAL A 235 20.41 -2.48 -20.17
N LEU A 236 19.88 -1.25 -20.11
CA LEU A 236 20.01 -0.30 -21.22
C LEU A 236 21.47 0.06 -21.49
N PHE A 237 22.25 0.31 -20.44
CA PHE A 237 23.68 0.58 -20.54
C PHE A 237 24.43 -0.60 -21.13
N TYR A 238 24.14 -1.84 -20.70
CA TYR A 238 24.65 -3.06 -21.32
C TYR A 238 24.35 -3.08 -22.82
N TYR A 239 23.09 -2.85 -23.19
CA TYR A 239 22.65 -2.93 -24.58
C TYR A 239 23.34 -1.87 -25.46
N ILE A 240 23.45 -0.64 -24.97
CA ILE A 240 24.15 0.46 -25.65
C ILE A 240 25.64 0.15 -25.76
N LEU A 241 26.28 -0.31 -24.69
CA LEU A 241 27.72 -0.59 -24.69
C LEU A 241 28.07 -1.77 -25.61
N ALA A 242 27.27 -2.83 -25.59
CA ALA A 242 27.39 -3.95 -26.50
C ALA A 242 27.19 -3.52 -27.96
N TYR A 243 26.21 -2.65 -28.23
CA TYR A 243 25.97 -2.09 -29.55
C TYR A 243 27.15 -1.23 -30.05
N VAL A 244 27.70 -0.36 -29.21
CA VAL A 244 28.86 0.48 -29.55
C VAL A 244 30.11 -0.35 -29.82
N ILE A 245 30.39 -1.37 -29.00
CA ILE A 245 31.52 -2.27 -29.22
C ILE A 245 31.34 -3.08 -30.51
N SER A 246 30.12 -3.57 -30.77
CA SER A 246 29.78 -4.25 -32.02
C SER A 246 30.05 -3.35 -33.24
N PHE A 247 29.62 -2.08 -33.16
CA PHE A 247 29.83 -1.11 -34.23
C PHE A 247 31.32 -0.79 -34.46
N LEU A 248 32.10 -0.58 -33.39
CA LEU A 248 33.51 -0.19 -33.50
C LEU A 248 34.45 -1.33 -33.88
N VAL A 249 34.13 -2.57 -33.49
CA VAL A 249 35.04 -3.72 -33.62
C VAL A 249 34.64 -4.67 -34.74
N PHE A 250 33.34 -4.81 -35.03
CA PHE A 250 32.82 -5.85 -35.93
C PHE A 250 32.20 -5.34 -37.23
N ASP A 251 32.29 -4.03 -37.52
CA ASP A 251 31.88 -3.45 -38.81
C ASP A 251 30.44 -3.88 -39.21
N ASN A 252 29.52 -3.81 -38.24
CA ASN A 252 28.11 -4.26 -38.32
C ASN A 252 27.88 -5.76 -38.60
N LYS A 253 28.92 -6.62 -38.60
CA LYS A 253 28.76 -8.06 -38.76
C LYS A 253 28.59 -8.76 -37.42
N ALA A 254 27.31 -9.00 -37.12
CA ALA A 254 26.77 -9.89 -36.09
C ALA A 254 26.86 -9.42 -34.63
N ILE A 255 25.72 -8.91 -34.16
CA ILE A 255 25.32 -8.72 -32.76
C ILE A 255 25.42 -10.03 -31.92
N PHE A 256 25.61 -11.19 -32.56
CA PHE A 256 25.50 -12.51 -31.91
C PHE A 256 26.76 -13.39 -31.93
N ASN A 257 27.86 -12.98 -32.57
CA ASN A 257 29.11 -13.76 -32.62
C ASN A 257 30.27 -13.06 -31.89
N ILE A 258 29.98 -12.46 -30.74
CA ILE A 258 31.02 -12.00 -29.82
C ILE A 258 31.73 -13.26 -29.31
N SER A 259 33.02 -13.44 -29.65
CA SER A 259 33.84 -14.54 -29.11
C SER A 259 33.68 -14.62 -27.58
N ASN A 260 33.58 -15.83 -27.02
CA ASN A 260 33.33 -16.06 -25.59
C ASN A 260 34.25 -15.24 -24.66
N SER A 261 35.48 -14.93 -25.10
CA SER A 261 36.44 -14.10 -24.38
C SER A 261 36.06 -12.62 -24.28
N LEU A 262 35.49 -12.01 -25.32
CA LEU A 262 35.08 -10.59 -25.30
C LEU A 262 33.85 -10.37 -24.40
N SER A 263 32.93 -11.34 -24.36
CA SER A 263 31.76 -11.32 -23.47
C SER A 263 32.16 -11.26 -21.99
N VAL A 264 33.25 -11.96 -21.61
CA VAL A 264 33.79 -11.94 -20.24
C VAL A 264 34.35 -10.56 -19.88
N VAL A 265 35.08 -9.92 -20.80
CA VAL A 265 35.63 -8.58 -20.58
C VAL A 265 34.52 -7.54 -20.43
N VAL A 266 33.50 -7.57 -21.28
CA VAL A 266 32.33 -6.67 -21.19
C VAL A 266 31.58 -6.89 -19.88
N ALA A 267 31.38 -8.15 -19.46
CA ALA A 267 30.73 -8.47 -18.19
C ALA A 267 31.52 -7.93 -16.98
N LEU A 268 32.86 -8.01 -16.99
CA LEU A 268 33.73 -7.50 -15.92
C LEU A 268 33.70 -5.96 -15.82
N VAL A 269 33.76 -5.27 -16.97
CA VAL A 269 33.64 -3.81 -17.02
C VAL A 269 32.30 -3.39 -16.44
N LEU A 270 31.21 -4.04 -16.86
CA LEU A 270 29.86 -3.73 -16.37
C LEU A 270 29.67 -4.05 -14.88
N ALA A 271 30.18 -5.19 -14.39
CA ALA A 271 30.15 -5.52 -12.97
C ALA A 271 30.82 -4.45 -12.11
N SER A 272 31.87 -3.81 -12.63
CA SER A 272 32.57 -2.70 -11.97
C SER A 272 31.71 -1.43 -11.91
N PHE A 273 30.95 -1.13 -12.97
CA PHE A 273 30.00 0.00 -13.02
C PHE A 273 28.69 -0.24 -12.25
N PHE A 274 28.32 -1.49 -11.95
CA PHE A 274 27.09 -1.80 -11.22
C PHE A 274 27.07 -1.15 -9.82
N ARG A 275 28.19 -1.21 -9.09
CA ARG A 275 28.31 -0.61 -7.74
C ARG A 275 28.02 0.90 -7.71
N PRO A 276 28.69 1.75 -8.52
CA PRO A 276 28.46 3.19 -8.50
C PRO A 276 27.06 3.57 -9.02
N ILE A 277 26.56 2.91 -10.07
CA ILE A 277 25.21 3.17 -10.60
C ILE A 277 24.14 2.87 -9.53
N LYS A 278 24.25 1.71 -8.87
CA LYS A 278 23.36 1.33 -7.77
C LYS A 278 23.37 2.37 -6.65
N LYS A 279 24.56 2.83 -6.23
CA LYS A 279 24.68 3.87 -5.18
C LYS A 279 24.04 5.19 -5.60
N ALA A 280 24.18 5.62 -6.86
CA ALA A 280 23.56 6.84 -7.37
C ALA A 280 22.03 6.74 -7.36
N PHE A 281 21.48 5.61 -7.79
CA PHE A 281 20.04 5.36 -7.75
C PHE A 281 19.48 5.25 -6.33
N ASP A 282 20.20 4.59 -5.42
CA ASP A 282 19.82 4.54 -4.00
C ASP A 282 19.76 5.95 -3.40
N LYS A 283 20.70 6.83 -3.77
CA LYS A 283 20.73 8.23 -3.31
C LYS A 283 19.62 9.08 -3.92
N LEU A 284 19.41 9.00 -5.23
CA LEU A 284 18.31 9.69 -5.95
C LEU A 284 16.95 9.24 -5.42
N SER A 285 16.76 7.94 -5.22
CA SER A 285 15.51 7.41 -4.70
C SER A 285 15.25 7.85 -3.26
N LYS A 286 16.29 7.95 -2.42
CA LYS A 286 16.16 8.58 -1.11
C LYS A 286 15.76 10.06 -1.23
N MET A 287 16.41 10.83 -2.09
CA MET A 287 16.11 12.26 -2.24
C MET A 287 14.69 12.55 -2.76
N VAL A 288 14.24 11.82 -3.78
CA VAL A 288 12.93 12.06 -4.43
C VAL A 288 11.77 11.47 -3.61
N PHE A 289 11.96 10.29 -3.01
CA PHE A 289 10.87 9.55 -2.38
C PHE A 289 10.96 9.42 -0.85
N TYR A 290 12.11 9.70 -0.22
CA TYR A 290 12.29 9.69 1.25
C TYR A 290 12.34 11.10 1.87
N LYS A 291 11.77 12.12 1.20
CA LYS A 291 11.83 13.51 1.66
C LYS A 291 11.29 13.79 3.09
N ASP A 292 10.63 12.81 3.74
CA ASP A 292 9.98 12.99 5.06
C ASP A 292 10.23 11.87 6.10
N ASN A 293 11.17 10.94 5.88
CA ASN A 293 11.46 9.93 6.90
C ASN A 293 12.80 10.25 7.55
N TYR A 294 12.74 10.87 8.73
CA TYR A 294 13.86 10.92 9.64
C TYR A 294 14.38 9.51 9.89
N ASP A 295 15.69 9.32 9.74
CA ASP A 295 16.31 8.06 10.13
C ASP A 295 16.16 7.95 11.65
N SER A 296 15.24 7.09 12.09
CA SER A 296 14.95 6.93 13.50
C SER A 296 16.21 6.52 14.27
N ALA A 297 17.15 5.81 13.63
CA ALA A 297 18.42 5.45 14.24
C ALA A 297 19.31 6.67 14.50
N ASP A 298 19.45 7.57 13.52
CA ASP A 298 20.21 8.81 13.67
C ASP A 298 19.56 9.73 14.71
N PHE A 299 18.22 9.81 14.71
CA PHE A 299 17.46 10.56 15.72
C PHE A 299 17.71 10.04 17.15
N PHE A 300 17.61 8.73 17.37
CA PHE A 300 17.89 8.14 18.68
C PHE A 300 19.37 8.27 19.07
N ALA A 301 20.29 8.19 18.10
CA ALA A 301 21.72 8.37 18.37
C ALA A 301 22.02 9.80 18.84
N ILE A 302 21.45 10.81 18.18
CA ILE A 302 21.60 12.23 18.56
C ILE A 302 21.00 12.46 19.95
N LEU A 303 19.76 12.00 20.21
CA LEU A 303 19.14 12.15 21.54
C LEU A 303 19.93 11.44 22.65
N ASN A 304 20.43 10.24 22.39
CA ASN A 304 21.25 9.49 23.37
C ASN A 304 22.59 10.18 23.63
N GLN A 305 23.24 10.71 22.60
CA GLN A 305 24.47 11.47 22.75
C GLN A 305 24.22 12.72 23.62
N THR A 306 23.16 13.46 23.33
CA THR A 306 22.77 14.67 24.08
C THR A 306 22.45 14.33 25.54
N ALA A 307 21.78 13.20 25.80
CA ALA A 307 21.53 12.67 27.14
C ALA A 307 22.78 12.25 27.90
N THR A 308 23.80 11.72 27.20
CA THR A 308 25.04 11.23 27.83
C THR A 308 26.01 12.35 28.17
N VAL A 309 26.01 13.44 27.38
CA VAL A 309 26.96 14.55 27.54
C VAL A 309 26.47 15.60 28.55
N THR A 310 25.17 15.66 28.82
CA THR A 310 24.58 16.78 29.58
C THR A 310 24.23 16.39 31.02
N ASN A 311 25.03 16.85 32.00
CA ASN A 311 24.78 16.61 33.43
C ASN A 311 23.66 17.47 34.04
N ASN A 312 23.13 18.46 33.30
CA ASN A 312 22.06 19.33 33.76
C ASN A 312 20.75 19.01 33.05
N LEU A 313 19.77 18.45 33.78
CA LEU A 313 18.48 18.04 33.25
C LEU A 313 17.74 19.15 32.48
N ARG A 314 17.84 20.41 32.91
CA ARG A 314 17.18 21.53 32.22
C ARG A 314 17.80 21.76 30.84
N VAL A 315 19.12 21.76 30.77
CA VAL A 315 19.90 21.93 29.52
C VAL A 315 19.66 20.75 28.59
N LEU A 316 19.62 19.53 29.14
CA LEU A 316 19.33 18.32 28.39
C LEU A 316 17.97 18.43 27.69
N LEU A 317 16.91 18.71 28.45
CA LEU A 317 15.56 18.80 27.90
C LEU A 317 15.41 19.94 26.88
N ALA A 318 16.12 21.06 27.08
CA ALA A 318 16.09 22.17 26.13
C ALA A 318 16.79 21.81 24.80
N ASN A 319 17.94 21.13 24.88
CA ASN A 319 18.68 20.67 23.69
C ASN A 319 17.90 19.57 22.96
N SER A 320 17.35 18.59 23.68
CA SER A 320 16.48 17.57 23.10
C SER A 320 15.23 18.19 22.47
N ALA A 321 14.62 19.22 23.07
CA ALA A 321 13.49 19.90 22.46
C ALA A 321 13.88 20.57 21.13
N ARG A 322 15.02 21.26 21.08
CA ARG A 322 15.55 21.86 19.86
C ARG A 322 15.82 20.82 18.77
N GLU A 323 16.48 19.73 19.11
CA GLU A 323 16.75 18.64 18.18
C GLU A 323 15.45 18.05 17.62
N ILE A 324 14.43 17.86 18.47
CA ILE A 324 13.09 17.38 18.07
C ILE A 324 12.34 18.41 17.22
N GLU A 325 12.56 19.72 17.40
CA GLU A 325 11.98 20.78 16.54
C GLU A 325 12.64 20.84 15.15
N GLU A 326 13.97 20.67 15.08
CA GLU A 326 14.77 20.76 13.85
C GLU A 326 14.68 19.50 12.97
N ILE A 327 14.85 18.33 13.60
CA ILE A 327 14.33 17.04 13.15
C ILE A 327 12.80 17.16 13.25
N ILE A 328 11.91 16.28 12.84
CA ILE A 328 10.42 16.45 12.85
C ILE A 328 9.81 17.72 12.17
N LYS A 329 10.39 18.94 12.22
CA LYS A 329 9.91 20.23 11.68
C LYS A 329 8.55 20.61 12.24
N ILE A 330 8.50 20.75 13.56
CA ILE A 330 7.29 21.14 14.30
C ILE A 330 7.51 22.46 15.02
N ASP A 331 6.44 23.23 15.16
CA ASP A 331 6.53 24.62 15.61
C ASP A 331 6.74 24.73 17.12
N LYS A 332 6.32 23.71 17.89
CA LYS A 332 6.43 23.72 19.35
C LYS A 332 6.78 22.36 19.91
N VAL A 333 7.90 22.30 20.63
CA VAL A 333 8.26 21.17 21.49
C VAL A 333 8.57 21.64 22.89
N PHE A 334 7.98 20.98 23.88
CA PHE A 334 8.36 21.22 25.27
C PHE A 334 8.16 19.98 26.14
N PHE A 335 9.01 19.89 27.16
CA PHE A 335 8.96 18.87 28.18
C PHE A 335 8.37 19.45 29.46
N VAL A 336 7.56 18.67 30.16
CA VAL A 336 7.10 18.93 31.52
C VAL A 336 7.50 17.76 32.39
N VAL A 337 8.39 17.97 33.35
CA VAL A 337 8.86 16.94 34.29
C VAL A 337 8.25 17.18 35.65
N PHE A 338 7.68 16.15 36.25
CA PHE A 338 7.05 16.21 37.57
C PHE A 338 8.11 16.01 38.66
N ARG A 339 8.11 16.86 39.69
CA ARG A 339 8.90 16.66 40.92
C ARG A 339 7.99 16.10 42.01
N ASP A 340 8.59 15.35 42.94
CA ASP A 340 7.85 14.68 44.03
C ASP A 340 7.09 15.65 44.94
N ASN A 341 7.43 16.94 44.95
CA ASN A 341 6.79 17.97 45.78
C ASN A 341 5.54 18.63 45.11
N GLY A 342 5.02 18.05 44.02
CA GLY A 342 3.90 18.65 43.26
C GLY A 342 4.30 19.79 42.33
N ASN A 343 5.54 20.27 42.40
CA ASN A 343 6.11 21.23 41.46
C ASN A 343 6.47 20.56 40.13
N PHE A 344 6.39 21.31 39.03
CA PHE A 344 6.78 20.84 37.70
C PHE A 344 7.91 21.71 37.13
N MET A 345 8.75 21.10 36.30
CA MET A 345 9.78 21.79 35.55
C MET A 345 9.43 21.74 34.07
N ILE A 346 9.33 22.93 33.46
CA ILE A 346 9.12 23.06 32.02
C ILE A 346 10.46 23.39 31.37
N SER A 347 10.76 22.70 30.26
CA SER A 347 11.90 23.03 29.41
C SER A 347 11.48 23.03 27.94
N SER A 348 11.86 24.08 27.23
CA SER A 348 11.56 24.35 25.84
C SER A 348 12.77 25.01 25.18
N ASN A 349 12.76 25.13 23.85
CA ASN A 349 13.81 25.84 23.11
C ASN A 349 13.67 27.37 23.31
N GLY A 350 14.25 27.89 24.39
CA GLY A 350 14.51 29.32 24.61
C GLY A 350 13.30 30.23 24.90
N LYS A 351 12.07 29.80 24.61
CA LYS A 351 10.85 30.54 24.94
C LYS A 351 10.28 30.04 26.26
N MET A 352 10.41 30.82 27.34
CA MET A 352 9.65 30.58 28.57
C MET A 352 8.17 30.53 28.20
N MET A 353 7.60 29.33 28.26
CA MET A 353 6.17 29.16 28.07
C MET A 353 5.54 29.14 29.45
N ASN A 354 4.72 30.14 29.75
CA ASN A 354 3.86 30.15 30.93
C ASN A 354 2.75 29.10 30.70
N CYS A 355 3.09 27.83 30.86
CA CYS A 355 2.09 26.79 30.98
C CYS A 355 1.42 27.00 32.34
N LEU A 356 0.17 27.46 32.31
CA LEU A 356 -0.71 27.65 33.46
C LEU A 356 -0.58 26.53 34.50
N ASP A 357 -0.75 26.88 35.79
CA ASP A 357 -0.94 25.95 36.91
C ASP A 357 -1.84 24.78 36.52
N TYR A 358 -1.20 23.65 36.21
CA TYR A 358 -1.88 22.48 35.67
C TYR A 358 -1.80 21.35 36.70
N ASN A 359 -2.94 20.76 37.05
CA ASN A 359 -2.98 19.66 37.99
C ASN A 359 -2.44 18.39 37.33
N THR A 360 -1.18 18.10 37.61
CA THR A 360 -0.43 16.97 37.04
C THR A 360 -1.13 15.64 37.29
N ALA A 361 -1.83 15.50 38.42
CA ALA A 361 -2.55 14.30 38.83
C ALA A 361 -3.67 13.88 37.85
N SER A 362 -4.32 14.83 37.17
CA SER A 362 -5.40 14.53 36.22
C SER A 362 -4.89 13.84 34.95
N LEU A 363 -3.70 14.20 34.47
CA LEU A 363 -3.08 13.58 33.28
C LEU A 363 -2.52 12.20 33.60
N THR A 364 -1.84 12.04 34.73
CA THR A 364 -1.30 10.73 35.16
C THR A 364 -2.41 9.70 35.28
N LYS A 365 -3.54 10.08 35.89
CA LYS A 365 -4.73 9.23 36.01
C LYS A 365 -5.35 8.89 34.65
N GLN A 366 -5.31 9.83 33.69
CA GLN A 366 -5.82 9.61 32.34
C GLN A 366 -4.94 8.62 31.54
N PHE A 367 -3.62 8.72 31.65
CA PHE A 367 -2.69 7.76 31.03
C PHE A 367 -2.78 6.35 31.67
N GLU A 368 -3.07 6.27 32.97
CA GLU A 368 -3.33 4.99 33.65
C GLU A 368 -4.64 4.33 33.24
N LEU A 369 -5.68 5.13 32.94
CA LEU A 369 -7.02 4.65 32.57
C LEU A 369 -7.11 4.17 31.12
N ASP A 370 -6.50 4.88 30.16
CA ASP A 370 -6.71 4.58 28.73
C ASP A 370 -5.85 3.42 28.19
N ARG A 371 -4.82 2.95 28.93
CA ARG A 371 -3.77 1.99 28.46
C ARG A 371 -3.06 2.35 27.15
N ASP A 372 -3.49 3.40 26.46
CA ASP A 372 -2.85 3.99 25.29
C ASP A 372 -1.85 5.05 25.77
N TYR A 373 -0.57 4.78 25.57
CA TYR A 373 0.56 5.66 25.93
C TYR A 373 0.67 6.91 25.04
N LEU A 374 -0.42 7.37 24.41
CA LEU A 374 -0.39 8.41 23.41
C LEU A 374 -1.72 9.14 23.27
N ILE A 375 -1.75 10.44 23.51
CA ILE A 375 -2.93 11.29 23.30
C ILE A 375 -2.72 12.06 22.00
N ARG A 376 -3.46 11.69 20.95
CA ARG A 376 -3.46 12.36 19.65
C ARG A 376 -4.81 13.02 19.39
N LYS A 377 -4.78 14.28 18.96
CA LYS A 377 -5.98 15.09 18.66
C LYS A 377 -6.93 14.46 17.64
N ASP A 378 -6.41 13.67 16.69
CA ASP A 378 -7.20 13.08 15.59
C ASP A 378 -7.91 11.76 15.93
N ASN A 379 -7.42 11.01 16.93
CA ASN A 379 -7.88 9.63 17.20
C ASN A 379 -8.82 9.51 18.40
N LEU A 380 -8.82 10.49 19.31
CA LEU A 380 -9.70 10.50 20.46
C LEU A 380 -10.86 11.45 20.20
N SER A 381 -12.09 10.94 20.29
CA SER A 381 -13.26 11.79 20.47
C SER A 381 -12.97 12.73 21.64
N LEU A 382 -12.95 14.05 21.37
CA LEU A 382 -12.72 15.12 22.34
C LEU A 382 -13.69 15.11 23.55
N ASP A 383 -14.59 14.13 23.60
CA ASP A 383 -15.60 13.89 24.64
C ASP A 383 -15.09 12.95 25.75
N ARG A 384 -13.98 12.23 25.55
CA ARG A 384 -13.36 11.36 26.58
C ARG A 384 -12.25 12.03 27.37
N LEU A 385 -11.75 13.17 26.90
CA LEU A 385 -10.67 13.91 27.55
C LEU A 385 -11.24 14.80 28.65
N ASP A 386 -10.56 14.85 29.79
CA ASP A 386 -10.90 15.81 30.83
C ASP A 386 -10.85 17.26 30.29
N HIS A 387 -11.69 18.13 30.86
CA HIS A 387 -11.85 19.51 30.42
C HIS A 387 -10.52 20.29 30.48
N GLN A 388 -9.64 19.95 31.43
CA GLN A 388 -8.32 20.56 31.54
C GLN A 388 -7.39 20.13 30.40
N THR A 389 -7.34 18.83 30.08
CA THR A 389 -6.51 18.29 28.99
C THR A 389 -6.94 18.83 27.63
N LYS A 390 -8.26 18.94 27.42
CA LYS A 390 -8.84 19.56 26.22
C LYS A 390 -8.47 21.03 26.09
N ARG A 391 -8.55 21.79 27.18
CA ARG A 391 -8.13 23.20 27.22
C ARG A 391 -6.64 23.36 26.92
N LEU A 392 -5.80 22.45 27.40
CA LEU A 392 -4.35 22.47 27.15
C LEU A 392 -4.03 22.21 25.67
N LEU A 393 -4.65 21.20 25.06
CA LEU A 393 -4.50 20.90 23.62
C LEU A 393 -4.97 22.07 22.73
N ILE A 394 -6.09 22.71 23.07
CA ILE A 394 -6.67 23.80 22.27
C ILE A 394 -5.88 25.10 22.44
N SER A 395 -5.60 25.51 23.69
CA SER A 395 -4.96 26.81 23.97
C SER A 395 -3.52 26.88 23.48
N HIS A 396 -2.78 25.77 23.56
CA HIS A 396 -1.37 25.73 23.12
C HIS A 396 -1.20 25.23 21.68
N LYS A 397 -2.31 24.88 21.01
CA LYS A 397 -2.37 24.28 19.66
C LYS A 397 -1.60 22.96 19.55
N LEU A 398 -1.66 22.13 20.58
CA LEU A 398 -0.95 20.84 20.58
C LEU A 398 -1.72 19.79 19.78
N GLU A 399 -0.97 18.95 19.08
CA GLU A 399 -1.50 17.82 18.32
C GLU A 399 -1.24 16.47 19.02
N LEU A 400 -0.18 16.40 19.82
CA LEU A 400 0.30 15.14 20.39
C LEU A 400 0.91 15.34 21.79
N ILE A 401 0.52 14.48 22.74
CA ILE A 401 1.10 14.40 24.09
C ILE A 401 1.57 12.96 24.35
N ILE A 402 2.82 12.82 24.82
CA ILE A 402 3.49 11.55 25.07
C ILE A 402 3.98 11.52 26.52
N PRO A 403 3.68 10.48 27.32
CA PRO A 403 4.19 10.35 28.68
C PRO A 403 5.66 9.91 28.70
N LEU A 404 6.46 10.52 29.57
CA LEU A 404 7.82 10.10 29.90
C LEU A 404 7.75 9.12 31.07
N THR A 405 8.27 7.91 30.89
CA THR A 405 8.19 6.87 31.92
C THR A 405 9.57 6.35 32.31
N VAL A 406 9.76 6.14 33.61
CA VAL A 406 10.94 5.46 34.19
C VAL A 406 10.40 4.33 35.06
N SER A 407 10.82 3.09 34.80
CA SER A 407 10.38 1.91 35.55
C SER A 407 8.84 1.80 35.70
N LYS A 408 8.10 2.10 34.62
CA LYS A 408 6.62 2.16 34.55
C LYS A 408 5.95 3.29 35.36
N LYS A 409 6.70 4.15 36.04
CA LYS A 409 6.17 5.38 36.67
C LYS A 409 6.27 6.54 35.68
N ILE A 410 5.19 7.32 35.54
CA ILE A 410 5.20 8.54 34.72
C ILE A 410 5.97 9.62 35.49
N VAL A 411 7.08 10.08 34.91
CA VAL A 411 7.95 11.12 35.49
C VAL A 411 7.76 12.47 34.80
N GLY A 412 7.05 12.51 33.67
CA GLY A 412 6.76 13.74 32.94
C GLY A 412 5.98 13.49 31.66
N ILE A 413 5.86 14.52 30.83
CA ILE A 413 5.21 14.50 29.52
C ILE A 413 6.02 15.31 28.49
N LEU A 414 5.95 14.88 27.24
CA LEU A 414 6.44 15.57 26.06
C LEU A 414 5.23 16.04 25.25
N CYS A 415 5.19 17.34 24.96
CA CYS A 415 4.10 17.99 24.24
C CYS A 415 4.61 18.49 22.88
N LEU A 416 3.84 18.19 21.82
CA LEU A 416 4.18 18.51 20.44
C LEU A 416 2.99 19.22 19.76
N GLY A 417 3.26 20.30 19.03
CA GLY A 417 2.24 21.08 18.32
C GLY A 417 2.77 22.00 17.24
#